data_AF-A0A957Q652-F1
#
_entry.id   AF-A0A957Q652-F1
#
_cell.length_a   1.000
_cell.length_b   1.000
_cell.length_c   1.000
_cell.angle_alpha   90.00
_cell.angle_beta   90.00
_cell.angle_gamma   90.00
#
_symmetry.space_group_name_H-M   'P 1'
#
loop_
_entity.id
_entity.type
_entity.pdbx_description
1 polymer ?
#
loop_
_entity_poly.entity_id
_entity_poly.type
_entity_poly.pdbx_seq_one_letter_code
_entity_poly.pdbx_strand_id
1 'polypeptide(L)'
;MAAPIRTSDLIDEKKMISNIRRSWGLFYRNGSVVEIRIFLREAVRSNLWTGYGTTLSGYFDDVNAVTNLVVAIEKSVGPQATYITLNPVDKRLASRSYNRFTAAKRGEGASDKDVSRRAWLMIDFDPIRPEGIAATEAEVQESLERAELVHGELTVRGWPEPVFCFSGNGYHLDYCLDAGNTDLMRDLLRETLLGLQLQFSDKAKKTDLGSTIAEGQIGVKIDAGVFNAARIT
;
A
#
# COMPACT_ATOMS: atom_id res chain seq x y z
N MET A 1 -13.98 16.18 29.44
CA MET A 1 -12.87 15.47 30.11
C MET A 1 -12.38 14.39 29.17
N ALA A 2 -11.14 14.47 28.68
CA ALA A 2 -10.57 13.43 27.84
C ALA A 2 -10.26 12.21 28.72
N ALA A 3 -10.74 11.03 28.32
CA ALA A 3 -10.46 9.80 29.04
C ALA A 3 -8.95 9.52 29.07
N PRO A 4 -8.39 8.98 30.16
CA PRO A 4 -6.99 8.61 30.21
C PRO A 4 -6.70 7.51 29.18
N ILE A 5 -5.69 7.74 28.34
CA ILE A 5 -5.22 6.78 27.33
C ILE A 5 -4.61 5.58 28.06
N ARG A 6 -5.04 4.34 27.74
CA ARG A 6 -4.52 3.15 28.41
C ARG A 6 -3.09 2.88 27.96
N THR A 7 -2.27 2.30 28.83
CA THR A 7 -0.86 1.97 28.52
C THR A 7 -0.73 1.00 27.34
N SER A 8 -1.71 0.11 27.11
CA SER A 8 -1.81 -0.72 25.90
C SER A 8 -1.93 0.11 24.62
N ASP A 9 -2.72 1.18 24.67
CA ASP A 9 -2.96 2.08 23.54
C ASP A 9 -1.71 2.93 23.26
N LEU A 10 -0.89 3.21 24.28
CA LEU A 10 0.41 3.87 24.14
C LEU A 10 1.48 2.95 23.50
N ILE A 11 1.41 1.63 23.74
CA ILE A 11 2.29 0.65 23.10
C ILE A 11 1.93 0.54 21.61
N ASP A 12 0.64 0.56 21.30
CA ASP A 12 0.15 0.56 19.91
C ASP A 12 0.46 1.88 19.19
N GLU A 13 0.27 3.02 19.85
CA GLU A 13 0.59 4.34 19.30
C GLU A 13 2.08 4.51 19.02
N LYS A 14 2.96 4.16 19.96
CA LYS A 14 4.42 4.23 19.73
C LYS A 14 4.85 3.33 18.58
N LYS A 15 4.27 2.13 18.48
CA LYS A 15 4.54 1.19 17.40
C LYS A 15 4.05 1.75 16.06
N MET A 16 2.85 2.32 16.01
CA MET A 16 2.30 2.98 14.83
C MET A 16 3.18 4.16 14.39
N ILE A 17 3.57 5.05 15.31
CA ILE A 17 4.49 6.17 15.01
C ILE A 17 5.82 5.66 14.44
N SER A 18 6.39 4.63 15.07
CA SER A 18 7.65 4.01 14.62
C SER A 18 7.52 3.44 13.21
N ASN A 19 6.43 2.70 12.94
CA ASN A 19 6.15 2.11 11.64
C ASN A 19 5.97 3.17 10.56
N ILE A 20 5.16 4.21 10.80
CA ILE A 20 4.96 5.32 9.85
C ILE A 20 6.30 5.96 9.49
N ARG A 21 7.12 6.29 10.50
CA ARG A 21 8.43 6.93 10.28
C ARG A 21 9.42 6.02 9.57
N ARG A 22 9.44 4.73 9.92
CA ARG A 22 10.28 3.73 9.27
C ARG A 22 9.90 3.56 7.80
N SER A 23 8.61 3.35 7.51
CA SER A 23 8.12 3.25 6.13
C SER A 23 8.42 4.52 5.34
N TRP A 24 8.20 5.70 5.93
CA TRP A 24 8.53 6.96 5.27
C TRP A 24 10.01 7.04 4.88
N GLY A 25 10.91 6.70 5.82
CA GLY A 25 12.36 6.74 5.59
C GLY A 25 12.87 5.68 4.59
N LEU A 26 12.15 4.57 4.43
CA LEU A 26 12.47 3.54 3.44
C LEU A 26 12.02 3.96 2.03
N PHE A 27 10.78 4.43 1.91
CA PHE A 27 10.12 4.59 0.60
C PHE A 27 10.29 5.97 -0.02
N TYR A 28 10.49 7.02 0.78
CA TYR A 28 10.42 8.39 0.28
C TYR A 28 11.70 9.18 0.55
N ARG A 29 12.21 9.80 -0.51
CA ARG A 29 13.33 10.74 -0.45
C ARG A 29 12.85 12.12 0.03
N ASN A 30 13.78 12.92 0.55
CA ASN A 30 13.49 14.28 0.97
C ASN A 30 12.91 15.10 -0.20
N GLY A 31 11.80 15.80 0.05
CA GLY A 31 11.08 16.59 -0.94
C GLY A 31 10.14 15.80 -1.84
N SER A 32 9.96 14.49 -1.64
CA SER A 32 8.85 13.75 -2.23
C SER A 32 7.51 14.26 -1.70
N VAL A 33 6.51 14.36 -2.58
CA VAL A 33 5.11 14.52 -2.19
C VAL A 33 4.39 13.22 -2.47
N VAL A 34 3.57 12.76 -1.53
CA VAL A 34 2.78 11.53 -1.62
C VAL A 34 1.34 11.83 -1.29
N GLU A 35 0.41 11.08 -1.88
CA GLU A 35 -0.98 11.11 -1.46
C GLU A 35 -1.21 10.04 -0.40
N ILE A 36 -1.89 10.41 0.68
CA ILE A 36 -2.43 9.47 1.67
C ILE A 36 -3.95 9.49 1.56
N ARG A 37 -4.55 8.30 1.48
CA ARG A 37 -6.00 8.10 1.48
C ARG A 37 -6.42 7.31 2.70
N ILE A 38 -7.46 7.79 3.39
CA ILE A 38 -8.05 7.11 4.54
C ILE A 38 -9.50 6.80 4.20
N PHE A 39 -9.88 5.53 4.34
CA PHE A 39 -11.23 5.05 4.14
C PHE A 39 -11.92 4.89 5.49
N LEU A 40 -12.99 5.66 5.70
CA LEU A 40 -13.80 5.64 6.91
C LEU A 40 -14.95 4.64 6.75
N ARG A 41 -15.37 4.04 7.88
CA ARG A 41 -16.53 3.12 7.92
C ARG A 41 -17.84 3.83 7.60
N GLU A 42 -17.94 5.10 8.01
CA GLU A 42 -19.08 5.96 7.75
C GLU A 42 -18.62 7.44 7.65
N ALA A 43 -19.45 8.28 7.05
CA ALA A 43 -19.13 9.69 6.90
C ALA A 43 -19.39 10.43 8.22
N VAL A 44 -18.35 10.99 8.81
CA VAL A 44 -18.44 11.77 10.07
C VAL A 44 -17.82 13.16 9.89
N ARG A 45 -18.22 14.11 10.73
CA ARG A 45 -17.58 15.43 10.83
C ARG A 45 -16.51 15.38 11.90
N SER A 46 -15.38 16.02 11.62
CA SER A 46 -14.27 16.13 12.56
C SER A 46 -13.52 17.44 12.32
N ASN A 47 -12.79 17.90 13.33
CA ASN A 47 -11.82 18.99 13.20
C ASN A 47 -10.47 18.52 12.63
N LEU A 48 -10.27 17.20 12.45
CA LEU A 48 -9.04 16.61 11.90
C LEU A 48 -8.95 16.68 10.36
N TRP A 49 -10.07 16.93 9.67
CA TRP A 49 -10.13 17.10 8.22
C TRP A 49 -11.21 18.12 7.83
N THR A 50 -11.17 18.58 6.57
CA THR A 50 -12.22 19.45 6.01
C THR A 50 -13.19 18.65 5.14
N GLY A 51 -14.49 18.92 5.25
CA GLY A 51 -15.52 18.31 4.40
C GLY A 51 -16.26 17.12 5.06
N TYR A 52 -17.10 16.45 4.27
CA TYR A 52 -17.94 15.33 4.72
C TYR A 52 -17.96 14.24 3.66
N GLY A 53 -17.57 13.02 4.04
CA GLY A 53 -17.48 11.87 3.14
C GLY A 53 -16.79 10.69 3.82
N THR A 54 -16.78 9.53 3.14
CA THR A 54 -16.16 8.29 3.64
C THR A 54 -14.72 8.11 3.16
N THR A 55 -14.23 8.94 2.25
CA THR A 55 -12.84 8.92 1.79
C THR A 55 -12.19 10.26 2.11
N LEU A 56 -11.08 10.21 2.82
CA LEU A 56 -10.20 11.36 3.05
C LEU A 56 -8.99 11.23 2.14
N SER A 57 -8.53 12.35 1.58
CA SER A 57 -7.28 12.44 0.81
C SER A 57 -6.48 13.66 1.26
N GLY A 58 -5.17 13.49 1.34
CA GLY A 58 -4.21 14.54 1.70
C GLY A 58 -2.90 14.34 0.95
N TYR A 59 -2.19 15.44 0.68
CA TYR A 59 -0.89 15.41 0.01
C TYR A 59 0.20 15.87 0.96
N PHE A 60 1.19 15.02 1.19
CA PHE A 60 2.15 15.19 2.28
C PHE A 60 3.60 15.16 1.79
N ASP A 61 4.43 16.01 2.38
CA ASP A 61 5.89 15.99 2.30
C ASP A 61 6.57 16.05 3.68
N ASP A 62 5.77 16.14 4.76
CA ASP A 62 6.25 16.15 6.13
C ASP A 62 5.78 14.91 6.90
N VAL A 63 6.72 14.03 7.23
CA VAL A 63 6.47 12.82 8.01
C VAL A 63 5.87 13.12 9.38
N ASN A 64 6.14 14.28 9.98
CA ASN A 64 5.55 14.64 11.27
C ASN A 64 4.07 15.00 11.11
N ALA A 65 3.71 15.76 10.07
CA ALA A 65 2.31 16.03 9.74
C ALA A 65 1.54 14.72 9.49
N VAL A 66 2.11 13.80 8.69
CA VAL A 66 1.54 12.46 8.46
C VAL A 66 1.34 11.72 9.77
N THR A 67 2.41 11.59 10.56
CA THR A 67 2.41 10.84 11.82
C THR A 67 1.33 11.37 12.75
N ASN A 68 1.29 12.69 12.99
CA ASN A 68 0.35 13.30 13.92
C ASN A 68 -1.10 13.13 13.47
N LEU A 69 -1.39 13.36 12.19
CA LEU A 69 -2.77 13.29 11.68
C LEU A 69 -3.28 11.85 11.57
N VAL A 70 -2.46 10.93 11.05
CA VAL A 70 -2.86 9.51 10.92
C VAL A 70 -3.11 8.91 12.31
N VAL A 71 -2.21 9.13 13.27
CA VAL A 71 -2.39 8.66 14.66
C VAL A 71 -3.67 9.25 15.29
N ALA A 72 -3.92 10.55 15.09
CA ALA A 72 -5.11 11.20 15.63
C ALA A 72 -6.40 10.66 15.01
N ILE A 73 -6.42 10.41 13.70
CA ILE A 73 -7.57 9.84 12.99
C ILE A 73 -7.80 8.40 13.43
N GLU A 74 -6.75 7.57 13.50
CA GLU A 74 -6.83 6.19 13.95
C GLU A 74 -7.51 6.09 15.33
N LYS A 75 -7.03 6.90 16.28
CA LYS A 75 -7.58 6.94 17.65
C LYS A 75 -8.99 7.53 17.73
N SER A 76 -9.33 8.45 16.82
CA SER A 76 -10.62 9.14 16.85
C SER A 76 -11.75 8.31 16.26
N VAL A 77 -11.49 7.57 15.17
CA VAL A 77 -12.55 6.94 14.39
C VAL A 77 -12.28 5.49 13.98
N GLY A 78 -11.06 4.96 14.15
CA GLY A 78 -10.72 3.60 13.76
C GLY A 78 -11.07 3.31 12.30
N PRO A 79 -10.41 3.98 11.33
CA PRO A 79 -10.72 3.88 9.91
C PRO A 79 -10.68 2.43 9.43
N GLN A 80 -11.33 2.17 8.30
CA GLN A 80 -11.29 0.85 7.67
C GLN A 80 -9.89 0.53 7.15
N ALA A 81 -9.23 1.51 6.52
CA ALA A 81 -7.88 1.37 5.99
C ALA A 81 -7.25 2.75 5.73
N THR A 82 -5.93 2.79 5.83
CA THR A 82 -5.09 3.94 5.44
C THR A 82 -4.10 3.46 4.40
N TYR A 83 -4.03 4.15 3.28
CA TYR A 83 -3.11 3.83 2.19
C TYR A 83 -2.30 5.04 1.78
N ILE A 84 -1.14 4.78 1.19
CA ILE A 84 -0.21 5.80 0.68
C ILE A 84 0.21 5.46 -0.74
N THR A 85 0.40 6.47 -1.60
CA THR A 85 0.97 6.23 -2.93
C THR A 85 2.39 5.70 -2.82
N LEU A 86 2.67 4.56 -3.44
CA LEU A 86 4.00 3.96 -3.46
C LEU A 86 5.02 4.86 -4.16
N ASN A 87 4.61 5.48 -5.28
CA ASN A 87 5.45 6.41 -6.04
C ASN A 87 5.13 7.87 -5.69
N PRO A 88 6.12 8.77 -5.67
CA PRO A 88 5.89 10.18 -5.42
C PRO A 88 5.08 10.84 -6.54
N VAL A 89 4.13 11.69 -6.15
CA VAL A 89 3.29 12.47 -7.07
C VAL A 89 3.92 13.82 -7.39
N ASP A 90 3.39 14.49 -8.41
CA ASP A 90 3.77 15.86 -8.75
C ASP A 90 3.46 16.80 -7.58
N LYS A 91 4.46 17.58 -7.18
CA LYS A 91 4.38 18.46 -6.01
C LYS A 91 3.26 19.50 -6.11
N ARG A 92 2.82 19.86 -7.32
CA ARG A 92 1.71 20.79 -7.54
C ARG A 92 0.39 20.27 -6.96
N LEU A 93 0.23 18.94 -6.81
CA LEU A 93 -0.96 18.36 -6.19
C LEU A 93 -1.09 18.73 -4.72
N ALA A 94 0.00 19.08 -4.04
CA ALA A 94 -0.03 19.62 -2.69
C ALA A 94 -1.03 20.78 -2.53
N SER A 95 -1.23 21.60 -3.57
CA SER A 95 -2.19 22.70 -3.54
C SER A 95 -3.63 22.26 -3.23
N ARG A 96 -4.01 21.00 -3.49
CA ARG A 96 -5.34 20.45 -3.19
C ARG A 96 -5.56 20.30 -1.68
N SER A 97 -4.56 19.76 -0.97
CA SER A 97 -4.65 19.49 0.47
C SER A 97 -3.27 19.28 1.12
N TYR A 98 -2.45 20.34 1.13
CA TYR A 98 -1.08 20.30 1.65
C TYR A 98 -1.03 20.00 3.15
N ASN A 99 -0.36 18.89 3.50
CA ASN A 99 -0.14 18.39 4.86
C ASN A 99 -1.42 18.39 5.72
N ARG A 100 -2.57 18.09 5.11
CA ARG A 100 -3.88 18.00 5.75
C ARG A 100 -4.80 17.06 5.00
N PHE A 101 -5.83 16.56 5.67
CA PHE A 101 -6.86 15.74 5.03
C PHE A 101 -8.09 16.56 4.63
N THR A 102 -8.65 16.24 3.47
CA THR A 102 -9.94 16.73 2.99
C THR A 102 -10.79 15.55 2.53
N ALA A 103 -12.12 15.62 2.73
CA ALA A 103 -13.02 14.64 2.14
C ALA A 103 -12.92 14.70 0.61
N ALA A 104 -12.70 13.55 -0.02
CA ALA A 104 -12.51 13.41 -1.45
C ALA A 104 -13.61 12.54 -2.05
N LYS A 105 -14.02 12.87 -3.27
CA LYS A 105 -14.93 12.04 -4.06
C LYS A 105 -14.15 11.02 -4.88
N ARG A 106 -14.87 10.00 -5.34
CA ARG A 106 -14.32 9.02 -6.28
C ARG A 106 -13.70 9.72 -7.49
N GLY A 107 -12.42 9.46 -7.74
CA GLY A 107 -11.67 10.02 -8.87
C GLY A 107 -10.92 11.33 -8.59
N GLU A 108 -11.02 11.91 -7.39
CA GLU A 108 -10.32 13.17 -7.05
C GLU A 108 -8.87 12.95 -6.55
N GLY A 109 -8.50 11.72 -6.21
CA GLY A 109 -7.14 11.37 -5.83
C GLY A 109 -6.17 11.37 -7.01
N ALA A 110 -4.88 11.23 -6.73
CA ALA A 110 -3.84 11.12 -7.73
C ALA A 110 -4.12 9.94 -8.69
N SER A 111 -3.95 10.22 -9.97
CA SER A 111 -3.99 9.26 -11.07
C SER A 111 -2.57 8.90 -11.51
N ASP A 112 -2.44 7.91 -12.39
CA ASP A 112 -1.13 7.51 -12.92
C ASP A 112 -0.37 8.66 -13.58
N LYS A 113 -1.08 9.63 -14.16
CA LYS A 113 -0.47 10.81 -14.81
C LYS A 113 0.09 11.82 -13.81
N ASP A 114 -0.38 11.78 -12.57
CA ASP A 114 0.09 12.66 -11.51
C ASP A 114 1.38 12.13 -10.87
N VAL A 115 1.84 10.92 -11.21
CA VAL A 115 3.08 10.36 -10.69
C VAL A 115 4.30 10.99 -11.35
N SER A 116 5.17 11.55 -10.51
CA SER A 116 6.37 12.29 -10.94
C SER A 116 7.48 11.37 -11.45
N ARG A 117 7.64 10.20 -10.83
CA ARG A 117 8.63 9.18 -11.21
C ARG A 117 8.24 7.81 -10.67
N ARG A 118 8.71 6.75 -11.35
CA ARG A 118 8.62 5.36 -10.89
C ARG A 118 9.81 5.09 -9.96
N ALA A 119 9.56 5.19 -8.66
CA ALA A 119 10.53 5.00 -7.60
C ALA A 119 10.64 3.55 -7.13
N TRP A 120 9.61 2.75 -7.37
CA TRP A 120 9.49 1.38 -6.88
C TRP A 120 8.77 0.48 -7.89
N LEU A 121 9.21 -0.78 -7.94
CA LEU A 121 8.47 -1.91 -8.51
C LEU A 121 8.04 -2.81 -7.36
N MET A 122 6.74 -2.87 -7.12
CA MET A 122 6.14 -3.78 -6.15
C MET A 122 5.81 -5.11 -6.83
N ILE A 123 6.19 -6.22 -6.19
CA ILE A 123 5.77 -7.57 -6.53
C ILE A 123 4.90 -8.05 -5.37
N ASP A 124 3.60 -8.19 -5.62
CA ASP A 124 2.58 -8.44 -4.58
C ASP A 124 2.17 -9.91 -4.58
N PHE A 125 2.33 -10.60 -3.43
CA PHE A 125 2.10 -12.04 -3.27
C PHE A 125 0.82 -12.27 -2.47
N ASP A 126 -0.30 -12.37 -3.17
CA ASP A 126 -1.62 -12.55 -2.56
C ASP A 126 -1.95 -14.04 -2.39
N PRO A 127 -2.27 -14.50 -1.17
CA PRO A 127 -2.89 -15.81 -1.00
C PRO A 127 -4.20 -15.90 -1.79
N ILE A 128 -4.43 -17.04 -2.43
CA ILE A 128 -5.66 -17.32 -3.16
C ILE A 128 -6.74 -17.73 -2.15
N ARG A 129 -7.63 -16.79 -1.83
CA ARG A 129 -8.70 -16.95 -0.86
C ARG A 129 -10.00 -16.28 -1.31
N PRO A 130 -11.15 -16.62 -0.70
CA PRO A 130 -12.39 -15.91 -0.94
C PRO A 130 -12.27 -14.41 -0.64
N GLU A 131 -12.95 -13.59 -1.44
CA GLU A 131 -12.91 -12.13 -1.26
C GLU A 131 -13.54 -11.71 0.07
N GLY A 132 -12.95 -10.70 0.71
CA GLY A 132 -13.45 -10.14 1.98
C GLY A 132 -13.14 -10.95 3.24
N ILE A 133 -12.46 -12.09 3.14
CA ILE A 133 -12.06 -12.92 4.30
C ILE A 133 -10.58 -12.74 4.59
N ALA A 134 -10.19 -12.42 5.83
CA ALA A 134 -8.77 -12.28 6.18
C ALA A 134 -7.98 -13.57 5.93
N ALA A 135 -6.70 -13.46 5.57
CA ALA A 135 -5.84 -14.62 5.39
C ALA A 135 -5.59 -15.34 6.73
N THR A 136 -5.57 -16.66 6.69
CA THR A 136 -5.15 -17.53 7.78
C THR A 136 -3.63 -17.47 7.96
N GLU A 137 -3.12 -17.90 9.12
CA GLU A 137 -1.67 -17.95 9.37
C GLU A 137 -0.93 -18.80 8.33
N ALA A 138 -1.53 -19.91 7.90
CA ALA A 138 -0.94 -20.79 6.89
C ALA A 138 -0.93 -20.13 5.49
N GLU A 139 -1.98 -19.38 5.13
CA GLU A 139 -2.00 -18.59 3.88
C GLU A 139 -0.96 -17.47 3.89
N VAL A 140 -0.78 -16.79 5.03
CA VAL A 140 0.26 -15.76 5.20
C VAL A 140 1.66 -16.38 5.09
N GLN A 141 1.88 -17.55 5.69
CA GLN A 141 3.14 -18.26 5.64
C GLN A 141 3.49 -18.69 4.20
N GLU A 142 2.53 -19.22 3.43
CA GLU A 142 2.75 -19.56 2.02
C GLU A 142 3.10 -18.32 1.18
N SER A 143 2.48 -17.17 1.45
CA SER A 143 2.83 -15.90 0.79
C SER A 143 4.28 -15.48 1.09
N LEU A 144 4.74 -15.64 2.33
CA LEU A 144 6.14 -15.38 2.70
C LEU A 144 7.10 -16.31 1.97
N GLU A 145 6.84 -17.62 2.00
CA GLU A 145 7.68 -18.62 1.33
C GLU A 145 7.76 -18.37 -0.17
N ARG A 146 6.66 -17.96 -0.80
CA ARG A 146 6.66 -17.55 -2.21
C ARG A 146 7.50 -16.30 -2.45
N ALA A 147 7.40 -15.30 -1.57
CA ALA A 147 8.20 -14.09 -1.68
C ALA A 147 9.70 -14.39 -1.55
N GLU A 148 10.11 -15.24 -0.58
CA GLU A 148 11.49 -15.67 -0.39
C GLU A 148 12.02 -16.46 -1.59
N LEU A 149 11.22 -17.37 -2.16
CA LEU A 149 11.58 -18.11 -3.37
C LEU A 149 11.85 -17.18 -4.56
N VAL A 150 10.94 -16.22 -4.80
CA VAL A 150 11.09 -15.27 -5.91
C VAL A 150 12.26 -14.32 -5.67
N HIS A 151 12.48 -13.86 -4.43
CA HIS A 151 13.66 -13.09 -4.06
C HIS A 151 14.96 -13.85 -4.36
N GLY A 152 15.06 -15.13 -4.01
CA GLY A 152 16.23 -15.96 -4.31
C GLY A 152 16.50 -16.06 -5.82
N GLU A 153 15.46 -16.34 -6.61
CA GLU A 153 15.56 -16.41 -8.07
C GLU A 153 15.99 -15.09 -8.71
N LEU A 154 15.42 -13.97 -8.25
CA LEU A 154 15.76 -12.64 -8.75
C LEU A 154 17.17 -12.22 -8.35
N THR A 155 17.61 -12.58 -7.14
CA THR A 155 18.98 -12.35 -6.66
C THR A 155 20.00 -13.04 -7.55
N VAL A 156 19.78 -14.31 -7.91
CA VAL A 156 20.65 -15.05 -8.85
C VAL A 156 20.70 -14.37 -10.23
N ARG A 157 19.61 -13.73 -10.65
CA ARG A 157 19.53 -12.95 -11.89
C ARG A 157 20.12 -11.53 -11.77
N GLY A 158 20.71 -11.18 -10.63
CA GLY A 158 21.39 -9.91 -10.39
C GLY A 158 20.47 -8.75 -10.01
N TRP A 159 19.25 -9.03 -9.54
CA TRP A 159 18.37 -7.99 -9.02
C TRP A 159 18.90 -7.44 -7.68
N PRO A 160 18.65 -6.16 -7.39
CA PRO A 160 19.07 -5.57 -6.10
C PRO A 160 18.21 -6.11 -4.95
N GLU A 161 18.67 -5.92 -3.72
CA GLU A 161 17.89 -6.30 -2.53
C GLU A 161 16.59 -5.48 -2.44
N PRO A 162 15.41 -6.13 -2.27
CA PRO A 162 14.14 -5.43 -2.10
C PRO A 162 13.87 -5.05 -0.64
N VAL A 163 12.83 -4.26 -0.42
CA VAL A 163 12.19 -4.15 0.90
C VAL A 163 11.10 -5.21 1.00
N PHE A 164 11.17 -6.05 2.04
CA PHE A 164 10.09 -6.97 2.40
C PHE A 164 9.03 -6.27 3.24
N CYS A 165 7.78 -6.36 2.82
CA CYS A 165 6.65 -5.73 3.49
C CYS A 165 5.51 -6.71 3.69
N PHE A 166 4.84 -6.60 4.85
CA PHE A 166 3.65 -7.38 5.18
C PHE A 166 2.43 -6.47 5.07
N SER A 167 1.49 -6.81 4.19
CA SER A 167 0.27 -6.03 3.90
C SER A 167 -0.89 -6.31 4.86
N GLY A 168 -0.71 -7.24 5.81
CA GLY A 168 -1.76 -7.72 6.71
C GLY A 168 -2.39 -9.05 6.26
N ASN A 169 -2.37 -9.35 4.96
CA ASN A 169 -2.88 -10.63 4.42
C ASN A 169 -1.85 -11.41 3.61
N GLY A 170 -0.73 -10.79 3.26
CA GLY A 170 0.33 -11.39 2.47
C GLY A 170 1.57 -10.50 2.49
N TYR A 171 2.54 -10.85 1.66
CA TYR A 171 3.80 -10.14 1.54
C TYR A 171 3.92 -9.48 0.17
N HIS A 172 4.67 -8.39 0.13
CA HIS A 172 5.15 -7.81 -1.11
C HIS A 172 6.63 -7.47 -1.01
N LEU A 173 7.27 -7.48 -2.18
CA LEU A 173 8.67 -7.08 -2.36
C LEU A 173 8.70 -5.78 -3.15
N ASP A 174 9.34 -4.76 -2.58
CA ASP A 174 9.52 -3.47 -3.25
C ASP A 174 10.96 -3.27 -3.68
N TYR A 175 11.18 -3.36 -4.99
CA TYR A 175 12.49 -3.13 -5.61
C TYR A 175 12.63 -1.64 -5.95
N CYS A 176 13.73 -1.04 -5.50
CA CYS A 176 14.00 0.36 -5.78
C CYS A 176 14.23 0.58 -7.27
N LEU A 177 13.55 1.57 -7.83
CA LEU A 177 13.69 2.02 -9.21
C LEU A 177 14.11 3.50 -9.28
N ASP A 178 14.76 3.83 -10.39
CA ASP A 178 14.99 5.22 -10.78
C ASP A 178 14.59 5.45 -12.24
N ALA A 179 13.28 5.53 -12.46
CA ALA A 179 12.71 5.64 -13.80
C ALA A 179 11.69 6.78 -13.92
N GLY A 180 11.59 7.33 -15.13
CA GLY A 180 10.52 8.24 -15.50
C GLY A 180 9.16 7.53 -15.62
N ASN A 181 8.08 8.29 -15.46
CA ASN A 181 6.72 7.77 -15.67
C ASN A 181 6.34 7.86 -17.15
N THR A 182 6.76 6.88 -17.94
CA THR A 182 6.52 6.82 -19.39
C THR A 182 5.70 5.59 -19.76
N ASP A 183 5.06 5.61 -20.93
CA ASP A 183 4.34 4.44 -21.46
C ASP A 183 5.29 3.23 -21.64
N LEU A 184 6.51 3.45 -22.14
CA LEU A 184 7.53 2.41 -22.24
C LEU A 184 7.84 1.77 -20.88
N MET A 185 8.01 2.59 -19.83
CA MET A 185 8.27 2.09 -18.49
C MET A 185 7.06 1.35 -17.93
N ARG A 186 5.83 1.88 -18.13
CA ARG A 186 4.60 1.19 -17.74
C ARG A 186 4.53 -0.22 -18.35
N ASP A 187 4.77 -0.32 -19.66
CA ASP A 187 4.66 -1.58 -20.37
C ASP A 187 5.77 -2.56 -19.95
N LEU A 188 7.00 -2.08 -19.74
CA LEU A 188 8.08 -2.90 -19.22
C LEU A 188 7.76 -3.48 -17.82
N LEU A 189 7.27 -2.66 -16.89
CA LEU A 189 6.90 -3.13 -15.55
C LEU A 189 5.72 -4.11 -15.59
N ARG A 190 4.75 -3.86 -16.48
CA ARG A 190 3.62 -4.77 -16.69
C ARG A 190 4.10 -6.13 -17.21
N GLU A 191 4.91 -6.17 -18.26
CA GLU A 191 5.40 -7.43 -18.84
C GLU A 191 6.31 -8.18 -17.86
N THR A 192 7.10 -7.45 -17.08
CA THR A 192 7.91 -8.03 -15.98
C THR A 192 7.01 -8.75 -14.98
N LEU A 193 5.96 -8.09 -14.49
CA LEU A 193 5.02 -8.67 -13.52
C LEU A 193 4.20 -9.82 -14.12
N LEU A 194 3.83 -9.76 -15.41
CA LEU A 194 3.17 -10.86 -16.11
C LEU A 194 4.09 -12.09 -16.23
N GLY A 195 5.37 -11.88 -16.54
CA GLY A 195 6.36 -12.96 -16.58
C GLY A 195 6.55 -13.63 -15.22
N LEU A 196 6.64 -12.84 -14.15
CA LEU A 196 6.70 -13.35 -12.77
C LEU A 196 5.42 -14.10 -12.39
N GLN A 197 4.25 -13.53 -12.70
CA GLN A 197 2.97 -14.19 -12.46
C GLN A 197 2.90 -15.55 -13.17
N LEU A 198 3.30 -15.61 -14.44
CA LEU A 198 3.30 -16.85 -15.22
C LEU A 198 4.24 -17.91 -14.62
N GLN A 199 5.42 -17.48 -14.13
CA GLN A 199 6.43 -18.40 -13.61
C GLN A 199 6.10 -18.90 -12.20
N PHE A 200 5.53 -18.05 -11.35
CA PHE A 200 5.50 -18.28 -9.89
C PHE A 200 4.11 -18.26 -9.26
N SER A 201 3.03 -18.00 -10.00
CA SER A 201 1.68 -18.09 -9.44
C SER A 201 1.10 -19.51 -9.51
N ASP A 202 0.35 -19.89 -8.49
CA ASP A 202 -0.46 -21.10 -8.54
C ASP A 202 -1.67 -20.90 -9.46
N LYS A 203 -2.11 -21.99 -10.08
CA LYS A 203 -3.30 -21.99 -10.92
C LYS A 203 -4.55 -21.95 -10.04
N ALA A 204 -5.26 -20.84 -10.09
CA ALA A 204 -6.57 -20.70 -9.48
C ALA A 204 -7.70 -20.80 -10.51
N LYS A 205 -8.86 -21.29 -10.06
CA LYS A 205 -10.13 -21.15 -10.78
C LYS A 205 -10.84 -19.91 -10.27
N LYS A 206 -11.36 -19.09 -11.18
CA LYS A 206 -12.20 -17.95 -10.80
C LYS A 206 -13.63 -18.42 -10.59
N THR A 207 -14.23 -17.99 -9.49
CA THR A 207 -15.62 -18.29 -9.10
C THR A 207 -16.32 -16.99 -8.70
N ASP A 208 -17.63 -17.05 -8.44
CA ASP A 208 -18.41 -15.91 -7.96
C ASP A 208 -17.96 -15.41 -6.57
N LEU A 209 -17.22 -16.24 -5.81
CA LEU A 209 -16.71 -15.92 -4.48
C LEU A 209 -15.24 -15.48 -4.48
N GLY A 210 -14.64 -15.31 -5.67
CA GLY A 210 -13.23 -15.00 -5.84
C GLY A 210 -12.43 -16.15 -6.47
N SER A 211 -11.11 -16.12 -6.27
CA SER A 211 -10.20 -17.13 -6.79
C SER A 211 -10.10 -18.31 -5.81
N THR A 212 -10.24 -19.53 -6.30
CA THR A 212 -10.16 -20.76 -5.49
C THR A 212 -9.15 -21.74 -6.06
N ILE A 213 -8.59 -22.57 -5.19
CA ILE A 213 -7.74 -23.72 -5.53
C ILE A 213 -8.41 -25.00 -5.04
N ALA A 214 -7.79 -26.17 -5.29
CA ALA A 214 -8.37 -27.43 -4.85
C ALA A 214 -8.51 -27.45 -3.32
N GLU A 215 -9.56 -28.10 -2.82
CA GLU A 215 -9.89 -28.14 -1.40
C GLU A 215 -8.70 -28.70 -0.58
N GLY A 216 -8.33 -27.98 0.50
CA GLY A 216 -7.18 -28.32 1.34
C GLY A 216 -5.81 -27.88 0.81
N GLN A 217 -5.74 -27.21 -0.34
CA GLN A 217 -4.50 -26.57 -0.81
C GLN A 217 -4.45 -25.10 -0.37
N ILE A 218 -3.24 -24.58 -0.25
CA ILE A 218 -2.93 -23.15 -0.10
C ILE A 218 -2.12 -22.77 -1.33
N GLY A 219 -2.38 -21.59 -1.89
CA GLY A 219 -1.74 -21.15 -3.12
C GLY A 219 -1.63 -19.65 -3.14
N VAL A 220 -0.68 -19.16 -3.91
CA VAL A 220 -0.34 -17.74 -3.99
C VAL A 220 -0.39 -17.29 -5.44
N LYS A 221 -0.93 -16.10 -5.63
CA LYS A 221 -0.95 -15.38 -6.90
C LYS A 221 -0.07 -14.16 -6.78
N ILE A 222 0.77 -13.92 -7.78
CA ILE A 222 1.43 -12.62 -7.95
C ILE A 222 0.45 -11.67 -8.65
N ASP A 223 0.11 -10.53 -8.06
CA ASP A 223 -0.79 -9.56 -8.69
C ASP A 223 -0.07 -8.72 -9.74
N ALA A 224 -0.25 -9.08 -11.02
CA ALA A 224 0.29 -8.29 -12.12
C ALA A 224 -0.44 -6.94 -12.32
N GLY A 225 -1.54 -6.67 -11.60
CA GLY A 225 -2.28 -5.40 -11.67
C GLY A 225 -1.63 -4.23 -10.92
N VAL A 226 -0.59 -4.49 -10.12
CA VAL A 226 0.08 -3.47 -9.30
C VAL A 226 1.04 -2.57 -10.08
N PHE A 227 1.20 -2.80 -11.39
CA PHE A 227 2.04 -2.00 -12.27
C PHE A 227 1.57 -0.54 -12.46
N ASN A 228 0.38 -0.17 -11.99
CA ASN A 228 -0.12 1.20 -12.09
C ASN A 228 0.76 2.17 -11.28
N ALA A 229 0.99 3.38 -11.80
CA ALA A 229 1.94 4.33 -11.21
C ALA A 229 1.46 4.83 -9.87
N ALA A 230 0.19 5.22 -9.79
CA ALA A 230 -0.46 5.76 -8.60
C ALA A 230 -0.98 4.64 -7.68
N ARG A 231 -0.37 3.44 -7.73
CA ARG A 231 -0.70 2.35 -6.82
C ARG A 231 -0.56 2.86 -5.39
N ILE A 232 -1.62 2.65 -4.62
CA ILE A 232 -1.64 2.86 -3.19
C ILE A 232 -1.36 1.52 -2.50
N THR A 233 -0.64 1.57 -1.39
CA THR A 233 -0.28 0.44 -0.53
C THR A 233 -0.52 0.78 0.92
#